data_AF-A0A117IN47-F1
#
_entry.id   AF-A0A117IN47-F1
#
_cell.length_a   1.000
_cell.length_b   1.000
_cell.length_c   1.000
_cell.angle_alpha   90.00
_cell.angle_beta   90.00
_cell.angle_gamma   90.00
#
_symmetry.space_group_name_H-M   'P 1'
#
loop_
_entity.id
_entity.type
_entity.pdbx_description
1 polymer ?
#
loop_
_entity_poly.entity_id
_entity_poly.type
_entity_poly.pdbx_seq_one_letter_code
_entity_poly.pdbx_strand_id
1 'polypeptide(L)' 'MGCGCRGKKRAGTRASSGAKVVGFDYVPPGGGDPIRFMTSMEALLEQRKRGGGTIYQVTSD' A
#
# COMPACT_ATOMS: atom_id res chain seq x y z
N MET A 1 4.86 14.03 23.32
CA MET A 1 3.99 14.31 22.16
C MET A 1 3.96 13.07 21.27
N GLY A 2 2.92 12.25 21.42
CA GLY A 2 2.81 10.96 20.72
C GLY A 2 2.67 11.19 19.22
N CYS A 3 3.66 10.76 18.44
CA CYS A 3 3.64 10.82 16.99
C CYS A 3 2.65 9.76 16.46
N GLY A 4 1.36 10.09 16.47
CA GLY A 4 0.23 9.25 16.00
C GLY A 4 0.23 8.95 14.50
N CYS A 5 1.29 9.33 13.78
CA CYS A 5 1.39 9.20 12.33
C CYS A 5 1.82 7.78 11.88
N ARG A 6 2.27 6.91 12.80
CA ARG A 6 2.77 5.56 12.45
C ARG A 6 1.68 4.55 12.10
N GLY A 7 0.40 4.87 12.33
CA GLY A 7 -0.71 3.94 12.09
C GLY A 7 -1.25 3.90 10.66
N LYS A 8 -0.91 4.86 9.78
CA LYS A 8 -1.63 5.10 8.50
C LYS A 8 -1.26 4.16 7.33
N LYS A 9 -0.52 3.07 7.56
CA LYS A 9 0.13 2.28 6.49
C LYS A 9 -0.21 0.78 6.52
N ARG A 10 -1.40 0.42 7.01
CA ARG A 10 -1.92 -0.96 7.03
C ARG A 10 -3.34 -1.01 6.49
N ALA A 11 -3.69 -2.10 5.82
CA ALA A 11 -5.08 -2.42 5.51
C ALA A 11 -5.91 -2.41 6.79
N GLY A 12 -7.15 -1.95 6.68
CA GLY A 12 -8.07 -1.69 7.78
C GLY A 12 -8.00 -0.29 8.36
N THR A 13 -7.00 0.53 8.01
CA THR A 13 -6.89 1.91 8.49
C THR A 13 -7.73 2.86 7.64
N ARG A 14 -8.23 3.96 8.22
CA ARG A 14 -8.92 4.99 7.44
C ARG A 14 -7.90 5.88 6.73
N ALA A 15 -8.04 5.98 5.41
CA ALA A 15 -7.33 6.95 4.60
C ALA A 15 -7.75 8.37 5.02
N SER A 16 -6.94 9.38 4.70
CA SER A 16 -7.28 10.77 4.99
C SER A 16 -8.56 11.25 4.27
N SER A 17 -9.00 10.53 3.24
CA SER A 17 -10.28 10.74 2.55
C SER A 17 -11.51 10.18 3.29
N GLY A 18 -11.33 9.46 4.41
CA GLY A 18 -12.42 8.80 5.14
C GLY A 18 -12.65 7.34 4.72
N ALA A 19 -12.23 6.96 3.52
CA ALA A 19 -12.34 5.61 2.98
C ALA A 19 -11.46 4.59 3.73
N LYS A 20 -11.91 3.34 3.82
CA LYS A 20 -11.16 2.26 4.49
C LYS A 20 -10.10 1.72 3.54
N VAL A 21 -8.84 1.75 3.95
CA VAL A 21 -7.75 1.11 3.18
C VAL A 21 -7.98 -0.39 3.20
N VAL A 22 -8.17 -0.99 2.02
CA VAL A 22 -8.37 -2.44 1.84
C VAL A 22 -7.02 -3.14 1.62
N GLY A 23 -6.06 -2.45 1.02
CA GLY A 23 -4.73 -2.99 0.74
C GLY A 23 -3.89 -2.06 -0.12
N PHE A 24 -2.79 -2.61 -0.63
CA PHE A 24 -1.81 -1.93 -1.46
C PHE A 24 -1.48 -2.82 -2.65
N ASP A 25 -1.86 -2.38 -3.85
CA ASP A 25 -1.59 -3.10 -5.09
C ASP A 25 -0.25 -2.67 -5.66
N TYR A 26 0.67 -3.60 -5.80
CA TYR A 26 1.96 -3.39 -6.44
C TYR A 26 1.90 -3.83 -7.90
N VAL A 27 2.19 -2.89 -8.81
CA VAL A 27 2.32 -3.15 -10.25
C VAL A 27 3.81 -3.19 -10.60
N PRO A 28 4.32 -4.31 -11.15
CA PRO A 28 5.72 -4.41 -11.55
C PRO A 28 6.04 -3.49 -12.73
N PRO A 29 7.28 -2.97 -12.82
CA PRO A 29 7.67 -1.98 -13.83
C PRO A 29 7.71 -2.55 -15.26
N GLY A 30 7.80 -3.88 -15.42
CA GLY A 30 7.76 -4.56 -16.71
C GLY A 30 6.35 -4.80 -17.26
N GLY A 31 5.32 -4.28 -16.58
CA GLY A 31 3.94 -4.70 -16.83
C GLY A 31 3.65 -6.08 -16.22
N GLY A 32 2.38 -6.35 -15.97
CA GLY A 32 1.91 -7.58 -15.33
C GLY A 32 0.77 -7.32 -14.36
N ASP A 33 0.25 -8.39 -13.78
CA ASP A 33 -0.87 -8.32 -12.86
C ASP A 33 -0.47 -7.64 -11.53
N PRO A 34 -1.35 -6.76 -10.98
CA PRO A 34 -1.12 -6.15 -9.69
C PRO A 34 -1.13 -7.21 -8.57
N ILE A 35 -0.10 -7.18 -7.72
CA ILE A 35 -0.02 -8.03 -6.54
C ILE A 35 -0.54 -7.24 -5.34
N ARG A 36 -1.64 -7.71 -4.74
CA ARG A 36 -2.25 -7.06 -3.57
C ARG A 36 -1.58 -7.47 -2.27
N PHE A 37 -1.15 -6.48 -1.51
CA PHE A 37 -0.58 -6.63 -0.17
C PHE A 37 -1.47 -6.01 0.90
N MET A 38 -1.47 -6.59 2.09
CA MET A 38 -2.22 -6.07 3.24
C MET A 38 -1.52 -4.85 3.87
N THR A 39 -0.21 -4.72 3.71
CA THR A 39 0.54 -3.58 4.26
C THR A 39 1.35 -2.88 3.19
N SER A 40 1.54 -1.56 3.35
CA SER A 40 2.35 -0.80 2.40
C SER A 40 3.83 -1.22 2.49
N MET A 41 4.25 -1.79 3.62
CA MET A 41 5.62 -2.26 3.84
C MET A 41 5.94 -3.47 2.98
N GLU A 42 5.00 -4.43 2.87
CA GLU A 42 5.17 -5.59 2.00
C GLU A 42 5.25 -5.19 0.52
N ALA A 43 4.35 -4.29 0.09
CA ALA A 43 4.40 -3.74 -1.26
C ALA A 43 5.73 -3.01 -1.56
N LEU A 44 6.24 -2.22 -0.60
CA LEU A 44 7.54 -1.54 -0.72
C LEU A 44 8.73 -2.50 -0.75
N LEU A 45 8.68 -3.58 0.03
CA LEU A 45 9.68 -4.64 0.02
C LEU A 45 9.74 -5.28 -1.37
N GLU A 46 8.59 -5.59 -1.96
CA GLU A 46 8.52 -6.20 -3.30
C GLU A 46 9.00 -5.23 -4.38
N GLN A 47 8.60 -3.96 -4.30
CA GLN A 47 9.10 -2.91 -5.20
C GLN A 47 10.62 -2.80 -5.13
N ARG A 48 11.21 -2.83 -3.93
CA ARG A 48 12.67 -2.77 -3.77
C ARG A 48 13.36 -4.02 -4.31
N LYS A 49 12.80 -5.22 -4.07
CA LYS A 49 13.34 -6.48 -4.60
C LYS A 49 13.37 -6.51 -6.12
N ARG A 50 12.32 -5.99 -6.76
CA ARG A 50 12.19 -5.97 -8.23
C ARG A 50 12.83 -4.75 -8.90
N GLY A 51 13.45 -3.85 -8.11
CA GLY A 51 14.15 -2.69 -8.63
C GLY A 51 13.23 -1.59 -9.19
N GLY A 52 11.95 -1.58 -8.83
CA GLY A 52 10.99 -0.59 -9.32
C GLY A 52 9.53 -1.05 -9.26
N GLY A 53 8.65 -0.28 -9.91
CA GLY A 53 7.21 -0.50 -9.96
C GLY A 53 6.41 0.59 -9.25
N THR A 54 5.09 0.44 -9.24
CA THR A 54 4.17 1.43 -8.69
C THR A 54 3.26 0.78 -7.66
N ILE A 55 3.05 1.44 -6.53
CA ILE A 55 2.17 0.97 -5.46
C ILE A 55 0.92 1.86 -5.43
N TYR A 56 -0.24 1.25 -5.59
CA TYR A 56 -1.54 1.88 -5.51
C TYR A 56 -2.20 1.54 -4.18
N GLN A 57 -2.65 2.55 -3.45
CA GLN A 57 -3.45 2.31 -2.24
C GLN A 57 -4.88 2.01 -2.66
N VAL A 58 -5.38 0.84 -2.27
CA VAL A 58 -6.76 0.42 -2.54
C VAL A 58 -7.60 0.80 -1.34
N THR A 59 -8.66 1.57 -1.58
CA THR A 59 -9.63 1.97 -0.57
C THR A 59 -11.03 1.50 -0.96
N SER A 60 -11.83 1.08 0.02
CA SER A 60 -13.27 0.88 -0.12
C SER A 60 -13.97 2.10 0.42
N ASP A 61 -14.96 2.58 -0.33
CA ASP A 61 -16.06 3.40 0.17
C ASP A 61 -16.85 2.62 1.23
#